data_AF-A0A426VVT4-F1
#
_entry.id   AF-A0A426VVT4-F1
#
_cell.length_a   1.000
_cell.length_b   1.000
_cell.length_c   1.000
_cell.angle_alpha   90.00
_cell.angle_beta   90.00
_cell.angle_gamma   90.00
#
_symmetry.space_group_name_H-M   'P 1'
#
loop_
_entity.id
_entity.type
_entity.pdbx_description
1 polymer ?
#
loop_
_entity_poly.entity_id
_entity_poly.type
_entity_poly.pdbx_seq_one_letter_code
_entity_poly.pdbx_strand_id
1 'polypeptide(L)'
;MKLYIKNYSSYRSDKEDINIKKELKEKYGLDTRRQDDFIHLAVYGAQRLKENTTIQPDDELYVTTGVGDIGVVQRTNTHVNKDNLSVKLFDFINLLGNSTSYYVAKSLDISGKNIFQISDNFTYINTLVSLYASITNSKKDAILCAIDLVNTPDEVIKRVLGMARDLEVISSVNYQKFSLDNRNAVAVLEFESKSYTLDEVKEILISNHKPVKASMRCKKLELEKNSKMFETAASFALNDAMKKNEDLMYIDCFENHYKILQLKSLR
;
A
#
# COMPACT_ATOMS: atom_id res chain seq x y z
N MET A 1 18.18 1.22 -7.24
CA MET A 1 17.88 0.00 -6.46
C MET A 1 17.02 -0.91 -7.33
N LYS A 2 17.15 -2.24 -7.17
CA LYS A 2 16.47 -3.23 -8.01
C LYS A 2 15.91 -4.36 -7.15
N LEU A 3 14.63 -4.65 -7.31
CA LEU A 3 13.93 -5.73 -6.64
C LEU A 3 13.18 -6.59 -7.67
N TYR A 4 13.06 -7.88 -7.39
CA TYR A 4 12.26 -8.80 -8.16
C TYR A 4 10.94 -9.07 -7.44
N ILE A 5 9.82 -8.91 -8.13
CA ILE A 5 8.49 -9.22 -7.59
C ILE A 5 8.21 -10.69 -7.91
N LYS A 6 7.98 -11.50 -6.87
CA LYS A 6 7.61 -12.91 -7.00
C LYS A 6 6.12 -13.07 -7.28
N ASN A 7 5.29 -12.32 -6.56
CA ASN A 7 3.86 -12.29 -6.77
C ASN A 7 3.25 -11.04 -6.14
N TYR A 8 1.97 -10.81 -6.41
CA TYR A 8 1.22 -9.65 -5.94
C TYR A 8 -0.25 -9.99 -5.72
N SER A 9 -0.94 -9.16 -4.95
CA SER A 9 -2.40 -9.15 -4.85
C SER A 9 -2.90 -7.71 -4.79
N SER A 10 -4.15 -7.48 -5.18
CA SER A 10 -4.73 -6.14 -5.18
C SER A 10 -6.23 -6.22 -4.95
N TYR A 11 -6.75 -5.23 -4.24
CA TYR A 11 -8.17 -4.97 -4.08
C TYR A 11 -8.42 -3.46 -4.12
N ARG A 12 -9.54 -3.09 -4.75
CA ARG A 12 -10.04 -1.72 -4.81
C ARG A 12 -11.55 -1.70 -4.62
N SER A 13 -12.01 -0.89 -3.68
CA SER A 13 -13.44 -0.75 -3.34
C SER A 13 -14.31 -0.24 -4.48
N ASP A 14 -13.76 0.49 -5.45
CA ASP A 14 -14.49 0.94 -6.64
C ASP A 14 -14.52 -0.06 -7.80
N LYS A 15 -13.74 -1.14 -7.71
CA LYS A 15 -13.68 -2.19 -8.73
C LYS A 15 -14.29 -3.50 -8.28
N GLU A 16 -14.37 -3.72 -6.97
CA GLU A 16 -14.80 -4.97 -6.35
C GLU A 16 -15.76 -4.65 -5.19
N ASP A 17 -17.03 -5.01 -5.37
CA ASP A 17 -18.04 -4.94 -4.32
C ASP A 17 -18.05 -6.25 -3.53
N ILE A 18 -17.25 -6.30 -2.46
CA ILE A 18 -17.05 -7.49 -1.62
C ILE A 18 -17.23 -7.10 -0.16
N ASN A 19 -18.01 -7.89 0.58
CA ASN A 19 -18.04 -7.81 2.03
C ASN A 19 -16.81 -8.52 2.60
N ILE A 20 -15.74 -7.76 2.83
CA ILE A 20 -14.44 -8.26 3.29
C ILE A 20 -14.57 -9.09 4.57
N LYS A 21 -15.33 -8.61 5.55
CA LYS A 21 -15.50 -9.31 6.83
C LYS A 21 -16.16 -10.68 6.67
N LYS A 22 -17.16 -10.77 5.78
CA LYS A 22 -17.83 -12.03 5.44
C LYS A 22 -16.86 -12.97 4.72
N GLU A 23 -16.13 -12.47 3.74
CA GLU A 23 -15.14 -13.23 2.97
C GLU A 23 -14.03 -13.80 3.86
N LEU A 24 -13.50 -13.00 4.80
CA LEU A 24 -12.52 -13.45 5.80
C LEU A 24 -13.01 -14.61 6.65
N LYS A 25 -14.30 -14.59 7.03
CA LYS A 25 -14.90 -15.64 7.85
C LYS A 25 -15.20 -16.90 7.04
N GLU A 26 -15.85 -16.74 5.89
CA GLU A 26 -16.40 -17.85 5.12
C GLU A 26 -15.33 -18.56 4.28
N LYS A 27 -14.45 -17.81 3.62
CA LYS A 27 -13.42 -18.38 2.75
C LYS A 27 -12.14 -18.74 3.51
N TYR A 28 -11.73 -17.88 4.44
CA TYR A 28 -10.44 -18.04 5.14
C TYR A 28 -10.56 -18.53 6.58
N GLY A 29 -11.77 -18.65 7.13
CA GLY A 29 -11.98 -19.16 8.50
C GLY A 29 -11.41 -18.27 9.60
N LEU A 30 -11.22 -16.97 9.35
CA LEU A 30 -10.57 -16.05 10.28
C LEU A 30 -11.57 -15.37 11.23
N ASP A 31 -11.18 -15.22 12.51
CA ASP A 31 -11.97 -14.50 13.51
C ASP A 31 -11.79 -12.99 13.39
N THR A 32 -12.87 -12.29 13.05
CA THR A 32 -12.90 -10.85 12.80
C THR A 32 -13.47 -10.03 13.96
N ARG A 33 -13.87 -10.65 15.09
CA ARG A 33 -14.66 -9.99 16.16
C ARG A 33 -13.95 -8.85 16.88
N ARG A 34 -12.61 -8.85 16.92
CA ARG A 34 -11.79 -7.91 17.70
C ARG A 34 -10.95 -6.97 16.83
N GLN A 35 -11.23 -6.97 15.54
CA GLN A 35 -10.48 -6.26 14.51
C GLN A 35 -11.39 -5.21 13.88
N ASP A 36 -10.82 -4.07 13.51
CA ASP A 36 -11.52 -3.07 12.70
C ASP A 36 -11.39 -3.37 11.20
N ASP A 37 -12.04 -2.53 10.40
CA ASP A 37 -12.08 -2.66 8.94
C ASP A 37 -10.71 -2.43 8.30
N PHE A 38 -9.80 -1.68 8.95
CA PHE A 38 -8.43 -1.46 8.47
C PHE A 38 -7.64 -2.77 8.54
N ILE A 39 -7.74 -3.46 9.68
CA ILE A 39 -7.16 -4.79 9.87
C ILE A 39 -7.80 -5.80 8.92
N HIS A 40 -9.12 -5.81 8.77
CA HIS A 40 -9.80 -6.74 7.85
C HIS A 40 -9.31 -6.54 6.42
N LEU A 41 -9.22 -5.29 5.96
CA LEU A 41 -8.73 -4.96 4.63
C LEU A 41 -7.28 -5.44 4.42
N ALA A 42 -6.39 -5.21 5.39
CA ALA A 42 -5.00 -5.69 5.32
C ALA A 42 -4.92 -7.22 5.25
N VAL A 43 -5.62 -7.91 6.16
CA VAL A 43 -5.63 -9.38 6.21
C VAL A 43 -6.22 -9.98 4.94
N TYR A 44 -7.23 -9.36 4.35
CA TYR A 44 -7.82 -9.82 3.09
C TYR A 44 -6.83 -9.77 1.93
N GLY A 45 -6.10 -8.66 1.77
CA GLY A 45 -5.03 -8.56 0.78
C GLY A 45 -3.94 -9.60 1.00
N ALA A 46 -3.57 -9.87 2.26
CA ALA A 46 -2.60 -10.88 2.63
C ALA A 46 -3.04 -12.29 2.24
N GLN A 47 -4.29 -12.67 2.52
CA GLN A 47 -4.81 -13.99 2.15
C GLN A 47 -4.84 -14.17 0.62
N ARG A 48 -5.23 -13.13 -0.14
CA ARG A 48 -5.15 -13.16 -1.62
C ARG A 48 -3.72 -13.32 -2.12
N LEU A 49 -2.72 -12.75 -1.46
CA LEU A 49 -1.33 -12.98 -1.82
C LEU A 49 -0.95 -14.45 -1.56
N LYS A 50 -1.31 -14.98 -0.39
CA LYS A 50 -1.02 -16.37 0.03
C LYS A 50 -1.62 -17.43 -0.91
N GLU A 51 -2.75 -17.13 -1.56
CA GLU A 51 -3.33 -18.01 -2.61
C GLU A 51 -2.42 -18.17 -3.84
N ASN A 52 -1.60 -17.16 -4.13
CA ASN A 52 -0.82 -17.09 -5.36
C ASN A 52 0.67 -17.39 -5.14
N THR A 53 1.16 -17.34 -3.90
CA THR A 53 2.58 -17.59 -3.59
C THR A 53 2.77 -18.24 -2.24
N THR A 54 3.83 -19.05 -2.13
CA THR A 54 4.31 -19.53 -0.84
C THR A 54 4.85 -18.37 -0.01
N ILE A 55 4.41 -18.29 1.23
CA ILE A 55 4.90 -17.39 2.26
C ILE A 55 5.80 -18.20 3.18
N GLN A 56 7.02 -17.72 3.42
CA GLN A 56 7.96 -18.38 4.32
C GLN A 56 7.85 -17.75 5.72
N PRO A 57 8.01 -18.53 6.81
CA PRO A 57 7.94 -17.98 8.15
C PRO A 57 8.95 -16.87 8.43
N ASP A 58 10.08 -16.86 7.73
CA ASP A 58 11.15 -15.86 7.87
C ASP A 58 11.09 -14.73 6.82
N ASP A 59 10.05 -14.68 5.99
CA ASP A 59 9.77 -13.52 5.13
C ASP A 59 9.65 -12.27 6.01
N GLU A 60 10.27 -11.15 5.60
CA GLU A 60 10.07 -9.88 6.29
C GLU A 60 8.72 -9.27 5.89
N LEU A 61 7.98 -8.68 6.84
CA LEU A 61 6.72 -8.00 6.60
C LEU A 61 6.85 -6.50 6.80
N TYR A 62 6.44 -5.75 5.78
CA TYR A 62 6.31 -4.30 5.81
C TYR A 62 4.85 -3.95 5.52
N VAL A 63 4.22 -3.19 6.41
CA VAL A 63 2.88 -2.64 6.19
C VAL A 63 3.01 -1.12 6.15
N THR A 64 2.46 -0.48 5.13
CA THR A 64 2.54 0.96 4.95
C THR A 64 1.22 1.59 4.54
N THR A 65 1.06 2.84 4.94
CA THR A 65 -0.11 3.68 4.72
C THR A 65 0.31 5.14 4.87
N GLY A 66 -0.37 6.06 4.18
CA GLY A 66 -0.01 7.48 4.25
C GLY A 66 -0.31 8.08 5.63
N VAL A 67 -1.44 7.68 6.24
CA VAL A 67 -1.98 8.36 7.43
C VAL A 67 -2.46 7.44 8.55
N GLY A 68 -2.45 6.12 8.36
CA GLY A 68 -2.94 5.17 9.37
C GLY A 68 -4.46 4.97 9.34
N ASP A 69 -4.99 4.27 10.35
CA ASP A 69 -6.43 4.17 10.55
C ASP A 69 -6.96 5.44 11.25
N ILE A 70 -7.38 6.41 10.45
CA ILE A 70 -8.02 7.63 10.97
C ILE A 70 -9.38 7.31 11.62
N GLY A 71 -10.04 6.24 11.18
CA GLY A 71 -11.37 5.85 11.67
C GLY A 71 -11.33 5.52 13.16
N VAL A 72 -10.40 4.67 13.60
CA VAL A 72 -10.25 4.36 15.03
C VAL A 72 -9.85 5.58 15.84
N VAL A 73 -9.00 6.47 15.30
CA VAL A 73 -8.62 7.73 15.96
C VAL A 73 -9.82 8.66 16.14
N GLN A 74 -10.66 8.82 15.12
CA GLN A 74 -11.86 9.64 15.19
C GLN A 74 -12.89 9.07 16.17
N ARG A 75 -13.13 7.75 16.12
CA ARG A 75 -14.08 7.08 17.02
C ARG A 75 -13.63 7.20 18.47
N THR A 76 -12.36 6.99 18.78
CA THR A 76 -11.85 7.10 20.16
C THR A 76 -11.92 8.54 20.69
N ASN A 77 -11.57 9.54 19.87
CA ASN A 77 -11.75 10.95 20.22
C ASN A 77 -13.21 11.32 20.46
N THR A 78 -14.15 10.76 19.69
CA THR A 78 -15.58 10.99 19.89
C THR A 78 -16.03 10.43 21.24
N HIS A 79 -15.69 9.18 21.56
CA HIS A 79 -16.04 8.57 22.85
C HIS A 79 -15.52 9.41 24.03
N VAL A 80 -14.25 9.81 23.99
CA VAL A 80 -13.62 10.53 25.12
C VAL A 80 -14.12 11.96 25.23
N ASN A 81 -14.06 12.73 24.14
CA ASN A 81 -14.24 14.19 24.23
C ASN A 81 -15.69 14.63 24.03
N LYS A 82 -16.50 13.86 23.30
CA LYS A 82 -17.90 14.21 23.02
C LYS A 82 -18.85 13.44 23.94
N ASP A 83 -18.63 12.13 24.07
CA ASP A 83 -19.54 11.27 24.82
C ASP A 83 -19.16 11.14 26.31
N ASN A 84 -17.99 11.66 26.71
CA ASN A 84 -17.42 11.52 28.06
C ASN A 84 -17.33 10.06 28.53
N LEU A 85 -17.00 9.15 27.61
CA LEU A 85 -16.84 7.72 27.84
C LEU A 85 -15.36 7.32 27.76
N SER A 86 -14.98 6.28 28.50
CA SER A 86 -13.68 5.64 28.34
C SER A 86 -13.53 5.00 26.96
N VAL A 87 -12.30 4.95 26.46
CA VAL A 87 -11.96 4.22 25.22
C VAL A 87 -12.30 2.74 25.39
N LYS A 88 -12.96 2.14 24.39
CA LYS A 88 -13.25 0.70 24.37
C LYS A 88 -11.94 -0.08 24.21
N LEU A 89 -11.84 -1.24 24.89
CA LEU A 89 -10.60 -2.03 24.92
C LEU A 89 -10.04 -2.37 23.52
N PHE A 90 -10.90 -2.81 22.59
CA PHE A 90 -10.42 -3.16 21.25
C PHE A 90 -10.06 -1.96 20.40
N ASP A 91 -10.76 -0.83 20.56
CA ASP A 91 -10.35 0.43 19.93
C ASP A 91 -8.99 0.91 20.49
N PHE A 92 -8.73 0.73 21.79
CA PHE A 92 -7.42 1.03 22.40
C PHE A 92 -6.29 0.20 21.79
N ILE A 93 -6.51 -1.11 21.61
CA ILE A 93 -5.52 -1.99 20.98
C ILE A 93 -5.30 -1.60 19.51
N ASN A 94 -6.38 -1.31 18.78
CA ASN A 94 -6.31 -1.03 17.35
C ASN A 94 -5.85 0.40 17.02
N LEU A 95 -5.82 1.32 17.98
CA LEU A 95 -5.14 2.61 17.84
C LEU A 95 -3.65 2.47 17.49
N LEU A 96 -3.03 1.36 17.89
CA LEU A 96 -1.64 1.07 17.58
C LEU A 96 -1.54 0.57 16.13
N GLY A 97 -0.91 1.34 15.24
CA GLY A 97 -0.79 0.97 13.82
C GLY A 97 -0.18 -0.42 13.60
N ASN A 98 0.80 -0.81 14.44
CA ASN A 98 1.43 -2.13 14.39
C ASN A 98 0.51 -3.30 14.81
N SER A 99 -0.67 -3.04 15.40
CA SER A 99 -1.70 -4.08 15.57
C SER A 99 -2.10 -4.67 14.22
N THR A 100 -2.19 -3.83 13.19
CA THR A 100 -2.45 -4.27 11.81
C THR A 100 -1.39 -5.24 11.33
N SER A 101 -0.12 -4.88 11.49
CA SER A 101 0.98 -5.72 11.02
C SER A 101 1.12 -7.01 11.82
N TYR A 102 0.76 -7.00 13.11
CA TYR A 102 0.63 -8.22 13.92
C TYR A 102 -0.43 -9.19 13.35
N TYR A 103 -1.64 -8.70 13.07
CA TYR A 103 -2.71 -9.55 12.53
C TYR A 103 -2.38 -10.10 11.15
N VAL A 104 -1.74 -9.29 10.29
CA VAL A 104 -1.24 -9.75 8.99
C VAL A 104 -0.20 -10.85 9.17
N ALA A 105 0.85 -10.63 9.97
CA ALA A 105 1.90 -11.62 10.21
C ALA A 105 1.32 -12.93 10.75
N LYS A 106 0.42 -12.85 11.74
CA LYS A 106 -0.28 -14.02 12.29
C LYS A 106 -1.09 -14.77 11.22
N SER A 107 -1.78 -14.06 10.33
CA SER A 107 -2.59 -14.68 9.27
C SER A 107 -1.74 -15.36 8.17
N LEU A 108 -0.49 -14.91 8.02
CA LEU A 108 0.47 -15.40 7.05
C LEU A 108 1.46 -16.41 7.65
N ASP A 109 1.41 -16.66 8.96
CA ASP A 109 2.38 -17.47 9.72
C ASP A 109 3.83 -16.94 9.63
N ILE A 110 3.97 -15.61 9.62
CA ILE A 110 5.27 -14.92 9.59
C ILE A 110 5.76 -14.68 11.02
N SER A 111 6.98 -15.14 11.28
CA SER A 111 7.76 -14.88 12.49
C SER A 111 9.00 -14.00 12.24
N GLY A 112 9.25 -13.65 10.96
CA GLY A 112 10.29 -12.73 10.54
C GLY A 112 10.07 -11.29 11.00
N LYS A 113 10.97 -10.40 10.55
CA LYS A 113 10.91 -8.96 10.85
C LYS A 113 9.54 -8.40 10.45
N ASN A 114 8.94 -7.59 11.32
CA ASN A 114 7.62 -7.00 11.08
C ASN A 114 7.66 -5.50 11.37
N ILE A 115 7.39 -4.67 10.36
CA ILE A 115 7.44 -3.22 10.42
C ILE A 115 6.12 -2.63 9.94
N PHE A 116 5.55 -1.73 10.73
CA PHE A 116 4.47 -0.83 10.31
C PHE A 116 5.05 0.57 10.11
N GLN A 117 4.95 1.11 8.90
CA GLN A 117 5.53 2.40 8.53
C GLN A 117 4.44 3.34 8.02
N ILE A 118 4.22 4.42 8.75
CA ILE A 118 3.49 5.58 8.24
C ILE A 118 4.52 6.52 7.62
N SER A 119 4.29 6.93 6.39
CA SER A 119 5.09 7.95 5.73
C SER A 119 4.13 8.86 4.99
N ASP A 120 4.06 10.11 5.42
CA ASP A 120 3.43 11.13 4.62
C ASP A 120 4.27 11.36 3.36
N ASN A 121 3.63 11.31 2.20
CA ASN A 121 4.24 11.50 0.87
C ASN A 121 5.23 10.41 0.42
N PHE A 122 5.12 10.01 -0.85
CA PHE A 122 5.90 8.92 -1.42
C PHE A 122 5.88 7.63 -0.58
N THR A 123 4.77 7.38 0.13
CA THR A 123 4.61 6.35 1.16
C THR A 123 5.20 5.01 0.72
N TYR A 124 4.72 4.51 -0.42
CA TYR A 124 5.15 3.23 -0.98
C TYR A 124 6.65 3.21 -1.32
N ILE A 125 7.16 4.29 -1.92
CA ILE A 125 8.56 4.40 -2.37
C ILE A 125 9.50 4.44 -1.17
N ASN A 126 9.15 5.20 -0.13
CA ASN A 126 9.95 5.29 1.09
C ASN A 126 10.01 3.94 1.80
N THR A 127 8.92 3.16 1.82
CA THR A 127 8.94 1.80 2.38
C THR A 127 9.74 0.83 1.50
N LEU A 128 9.74 0.98 0.17
CA LEU A 128 10.63 0.20 -0.71
C LEU A 128 12.11 0.43 -0.39
N VAL A 129 12.50 1.67 -0.06
CA VAL A 129 13.89 1.96 0.37
C VAL A 129 14.21 1.23 1.67
N SER A 130 13.34 1.32 2.68
CA SER A 130 13.50 0.60 3.96
C SER A 130 13.61 -0.91 3.76
N LEU A 131 12.71 -1.48 2.96
CA LEU A 131 12.66 -2.90 2.63
C LEU A 131 13.95 -3.34 1.92
N TYR A 132 14.38 -2.62 0.89
CA TYR A 132 15.61 -2.94 0.16
C TYR A 132 16.84 -2.91 1.06
N ALA A 133 16.98 -1.89 1.90
CA ALA A 133 18.07 -1.79 2.86
C ALA A 133 18.09 -2.99 3.83
N SER A 134 16.92 -3.49 4.23
CA SER A 134 16.82 -4.65 5.11
C SER A 134 17.19 -5.96 4.41
N ILE A 135 16.55 -6.26 3.28
CA ILE A 135 16.74 -7.57 2.61
C ILE A 135 18.12 -7.70 1.97
N THR A 136 18.78 -6.59 1.62
CA THR A 136 20.19 -6.61 1.19
C THR A 136 21.13 -7.13 2.27
N ASN A 137 20.78 -6.94 3.55
CA ASN A 137 21.53 -7.49 4.68
C ASN A 137 21.04 -8.90 5.05
N SER A 138 19.73 -9.09 5.21
CA SER A 138 19.17 -10.37 5.71
C SER A 138 19.14 -11.49 4.67
N LYS A 139 19.18 -11.13 3.38
CA LYS A 139 18.99 -12.04 2.22
C LYS A 139 17.65 -12.78 2.22
N LYS A 140 16.68 -12.31 3.01
CA LYS A 140 15.32 -12.86 3.05
C LYS A 140 14.44 -12.20 2.00
N ASP A 141 13.38 -12.89 1.61
CA ASP A 141 12.31 -12.27 0.85
C ASP A 141 11.51 -11.34 1.78
N ALA A 142 10.80 -10.38 1.19
CA ALA A 142 9.97 -9.45 1.95
C ALA A 142 8.60 -9.26 1.31
N ILE A 143 7.60 -8.99 2.13
CA ILE A 143 6.23 -8.72 1.72
C ILE A 143 5.94 -7.27 2.09
N LEU A 144 5.51 -6.49 1.11
CA LEU A 144 5.05 -5.12 1.30
C LEU A 144 3.54 -5.06 1.12
N CYS A 145 2.83 -4.66 2.17
CA CYS A 145 1.43 -4.26 2.14
C CYS A 145 1.35 -2.74 2.06
N ALA A 146 0.63 -2.22 1.07
CA ALA A 146 0.27 -0.81 0.97
C ALA A 146 -1.25 -0.69 1.06
N ILE A 147 -1.74 0.01 2.09
CA ILE A 147 -3.16 0.05 2.46
C ILE A 147 -3.67 1.48 2.66
N ASP A 148 -4.86 1.72 2.12
CA ASP A 148 -5.66 2.93 2.31
C ASP A 148 -7.10 2.51 2.64
N LEU A 149 -7.66 3.05 3.72
CA LEU A 149 -9.05 2.84 4.10
C LEU A 149 -9.80 4.16 4.11
N VAL A 150 -10.93 4.19 3.40
CA VAL A 150 -11.92 5.26 3.49
C VAL A 150 -12.98 4.85 4.50
N ASN A 151 -13.12 5.69 5.53
CA ASN A 151 -14.22 5.61 6.47
C ASN A 151 -15.39 6.48 5.98
N THR A 152 -16.62 6.14 6.37
CA THR A 152 -17.80 6.98 6.10
C THR A 152 -18.21 7.71 7.38
N PRO A 153 -18.40 9.04 7.36
CA PRO A 153 -18.20 9.94 6.22
C PRO A 153 -16.72 10.16 5.88
N ASP A 154 -16.43 10.44 4.60
CA ASP A 154 -15.06 10.56 4.07
C ASP A 154 -14.42 11.96 4.27
N GLU A 155 -15.15 12.88 4.90
CA GLU A 155 -14.72 14.27 5.11
C GLU A 155 -13.42 14.38 5.89
N VAL A 156 -13.24 13.53 6.91
CA VAL A 156 -12.06 13.58 7.78
C VAL A 156 -10.81 13.14 7.02
N ILE A 157 -10.89 12.04 6.26
CA ILE A 157 -9.75 11.57 5.46
C ILE A 157 -9.40 12.58 4.37
N LYS A 158 -10.39 13.17 3.69
CA LYS A 158 -10.16 14.24 2.72
C LYS A 158 -9.47 15.44 3.33
N ARG A 159 -9.89 15.88 4.52
CA ARG A 159 -9.28 17.00 5.23
C ARG A 159 -7.83 16.71 5.62
N VAL A 160 -7.55 15.51 6.13
CA VAL A 160 -6.20 15.12 6.53
C VAL A 160 -5.26 15.04 5.32
N LEU A 161 -5.77 14.56 4.18
CA LEU A 161 -5.01 14.52 2.93
C LEU A 161 -4.94 15.88 2.19
N GLY A 162 -5.59 16.94 2.71
CA GLY A 162 -5.65 18.25 2.04
C GLY A 162 -6.38 18.22 0.70
N MET A 163 -7.35 17.32 0.53
CA MET A 163 -8.08 17.09 -0.72
C MET A 163 -9.35 17.94 -0.82
N ALA A 164 -9.77 18.21 -2.06
CA ALA A 164 -11.04 18.86 -2.34
C ALA A 164 -12.22 17.97 -1.93
N ARG A 165 -13.36 18.59 -1.56
CA ARG A 165 -14.52 17.85 -1.02
C ARG A 165 -15.20 16.96 -2.05
N ASP A 166 -15.20 17.39 -3.30
CA ASP A 166 -15.77 16.72 -4.47
C ASP A 166 -14.88 15.60 -5.02
N LEU A 167 -13.62 15.53 -4.60
CA LEU A 167 -12.71 14.47 -5.03
C LEU A 167 -13.11 13.14 -4.42
N GLU A 168 -13.25 12.10 -5.26
CA GLU A 168 -13.56 10.76 -4.77
C GLU A 168 -12.31 10.10 -4.17
N VAL A 169 -12.44 9.60 -2.94
CA VAL A 169 -11.42 8.78 -2.26
C VAL A 169 -11.90 7.34 -2.22
N ILE A 170 -10.97 6.38 -2.32
CA ILE A 170 -11.31 4.95 -2.32
C ILE A 170 -10.43 4.15 -1.36
N SER A 171 -11.00 3.08 -0.82
CA SER A 171 -10.23 2.07 -0.09
C SER A 171 -9.47 1.17 -1.06
N SER A 172 -8.22 0.87 -0.75
CA SER A 172 -7.39 -0.07 -1.51
C SER A 172 -6.43 -0.83 -0.60
N VAL A 173 -6.09 -2.05 -1.02
CA VAL A 173 -4.98 -2.80 -0.43
C VAL A 173 -4.21 -3.52 -1.51
N ASN A 174 -2.90 -3.39 -1.48
CA ASN A 174 -2.00 -3.92 -2.48
C ASN A 174 -0.83 -4.61 -1.81
N TYR A 175 -0.56 -5.84 -2.21
CA TYR A 175 0.57 -6.62 -1.73
C TYR A 175 1.54 -6.91 -2.86
N GLN A 176 2.83 -6.91 -2.56
CA GLN A 176 3.87 -7.53 -3.39
C GLN A 176 4.84 -8.32 -2.50
N LYS A 177 5.22 -9.52 -2.97
CA LYS A 177 6.36 -10.27 -2.42
C LYS A 177 7.60 -9.96 -3.25
N PHE A 178 8.63 -9.43 -2.60
CA PHE A 178 9.90 -9.00 -3.16
C PHE A 178 11.04 -9.94 -2.79
N SER A 179 12.03 -10.00 -3.67
CA SER A 179 13.28 -10.71 -3.47
C SER A 179 14.43 -10.00 -4.19
N LEU A 180 15.66 -10.34 -3.78
CA LEU A 180 16.87 -10.01 -4.55
C LEU A 180 17.14 -11.04 -5.66
N ASP A 181 16.45 -12.18 -5.62
CA ASP A 181 16.60 -13.27 -6.56
C ASP A 181 15.57 -13.15 -7.72
N ASN A 182 16.00 -13.40 -8.95
CA ASN A 182 15.15 -13.34 -10.13
C ASN A 182 14.36 -14.62 -10.42
N ARG A 183 14.65 -15.74 -9.75
CA ARG A 183 13.99 -17.03 -9.99
C ARG A 183 12.48 -16.92 -9.78
N ASN A 184 11.68 -17.31 -10.77
CA ASN A 184 10.21 -17.23 -10.71
C ASN A 184 9.66 -15.82 -10.47
N ALA A 185 10.43 -14.77 -10.76
CA ALA A 185 9.95 -13.40 -10.67
C ALA A 185 8.95 -13.11 -11.81
N VAL A 186 7.87 -12.41 -11.48
CA VAL A 186 6.85 -11.96 -12.45
C VAL A 186 7.16 -10.58 -13.01
N ALA A 187 7.98 -9.79 -12.29
CA ALA A 187 8.42 -8.48 -12.73
C ALA A 187 9.72 -8.05 -12.04
N VAL A 188 10.36 -7.04 -12.60
CA VAL A 188 11.47 -6.28 -11.99
C VAL A 188 10.98 -4.88 -11.66
N LEU A 189 11.28 -4.42 -10.45
CA LEU A 189 11.06 -3.05 -10.02
C LEU A 189 12.40 -2.35 -9.79
N GLU A 190 12.61 -1.24 -10.49
CA GLU A 190 13.74 -0.34 -10.33
C GLU A 190 13.26 1.00 -9.77
N PHE A 191 13.99 1.52 -8.79
CA PHE A 191 13.64 2.74 -8.07
C PHE A 191 14.87 3.38 -7.44
N GLU A 192 14.78 4.66 -7.10
CA GLU A 192 15.86 5.43 -6.52
C GLU A 192 15.40 6.16 -5.25
N SER A 193 16.35 6.47 -4.36
CA SER A 193 16.09 7.28 -3.17
C SER A 193 16.09 8.78 -3.47
N LYS A 194 16.75 9.20 -4.57
CA LYS A 194 16.81 10.60 -4.98
C LYS A 194 15.44 11.11 -5.45
N SER A 195 15.26 12.41 -5.34
CA SER A 195 14.08 13.11 -5.88
C SER A 195 14.50 13.92 -7.09
N TYR A 196 13.57 14.10 -8.03
CA TYR A 196 13.76 14.83 -9.27
C TYR A 196 12.98 16.14 -9.24
N THR A 197 13.46 17.13 -9.99
CA THR A 197 12.75 18.35 -10.37
C THR A 197 11.81 18.08 -11.55
N LEU A 198 10.91 19.02 -11.83
CA LEU A 198 10.01 18.90 -12.99
C LEU A 198 10.76 18.83 -14.32
N ASP A 199 11.83 19.62 -14.48
CA ASP A 199 12.58 19.69 -15.74
C ASP A 199 13.35 18.38 -15.98
N GLU A 200 13.99 17.82 -14.96
CA GLU A 200 14.61 16.50 -15.03
C GLU A 200 13.60 15.40 -15.39
N VAL A 201 12.40 15.44 -14.81
CA VAL A 201 11.33 14.48 -15.16
C VAL A 201 10.92 14.63 -16.62
N LYS A 202 10.79 15.87 -17.13
CA LYS A 202 10.45 16.10 -18.55
C LYS A 202 11.52 15.57 -19.49
N GLU A 203 12.80 15.77 -19.16
CA GLU A 203 13.91 15.20 -19.94
C GLU A 203 13.86 13.67 -19.96
N ILE A 204 13.62 13.04 -18.80
CA ILE A 204 13.45 11.59 -18.70
C ILE A 204 12.27 11.12 -19.57
N LEU A 205 11.14 11.83 -19.55
CA LEU A 205 9.96 11.52 -20.36
C LEU A 205 10.24 11.57 -21.86
N ILE A 206 11.04 12.54 -22.33
CA ILE A 206 11.43 12.65 -23.76
C ILE A 206 12.22 11.41 -24.21
N SER A 207 13.09 10.90 -23.34
CA SER A 207 13.92 9.71 -23.62
C SER A 207 13.21 8.37 -23.37
N ASN A 208 12.01 8.39 -22.79
CA ASN A 208 11.33 7.17 -22.36
C ASN A 208 10.37 6.62 -23.42
N HIS A 209 10.48 5.32 -23.70
CA HIS A 209 9.62 4.60 -24.64
C HIS A 209 8.56 3.71 -23.98
N LYS A 210 8.53 3.67 -22.64
CA LYS A 210 7.57 2.85 -21.88
C LYS A 210 6.26 3.60 -21.61
N PRO A 211 5.13 2.91 -21.43
CA PRO A 211 3.91 3.52 -20.88
C PRO A 211 4.20 4.27 -19.58
N VAL A 212 3.64 5.46 -19.43
CA VAL A 212 3.84 6.32 -18.26
C VAL A 212 2.50 6.57 -17.58
N LYS A 213 2.46 6.37 -16.26
CA LYS A 213 1.36 6.83 -15.40
C LYS A 213 1.88 7.76 -14.34
N ALA A 214 1.04 8.70 -13.93
CA ALA A 214 1.39 9.64 -12.86
C ALA A 214 0.37 9.60 -11.73
N SER A 215 0.82 9.91 -10.52
CA SER A 215 -0.08 10.17 -9.40
C SER A 215 -0.92 11.42 -9.68
N MET A 216 -2.08 11.52 -9.03
CA MET A 216 -2.95 12.70 -9.13
C MET A 216 -2.27 13.99 -8.64
N ARG A 217 -1.23 13.85 -7.81
CA ARG A 217 -0.46 14.99 -7.28
C ARG A 217 0.43 15.63 -8.33
N CYS A 218 0.75 14.91 -9.42
CA CYS A 218 1.55 15.39 -10.55
C CYS A 218 0.77 16.38 -11.44
N LYS A 219 0.25 17.49 -10.87
CA LYS A 219 -0.62 18.44 -11.56
C LYS A 219 0.05 19.07 -12.80
N LYS A 220 1.37 19.28 -12.75
CA LYS A 220 2.16 19.93 -13.81
C LYS A 220 2.57 19.00 -14.96
N LEU A 221 2.27 17.70 -14.88
CA LEU A 221 2.54 16.74 -15.94
C LEU A 221 1.24 16.42 -16.69
N GLU A 222 1.26 16.54 -18.00
CA GLU A 222 0.14 16.19 -18.89
C GLU A 222 0.14 14.69 -19.19
N LEU A 223 -0.05 13.89 -18.14
CA LEU A 223 -0.05 12.43 -18.20
C LEU A 223 -1.39 11.86 -17.75
N GLU A 224 -1.66 10.61 -18.13
CA GLU A 224 -2.78 9.85 -17.58
C GLU A 224 -2.61 9.72 -16.06
N LYS A 225 -3.67 10.09 -15.33
CA LYS A 225 -3.73 10.07 -13.87
C LYS A 225 -4.93 9.25 -13.44
N ASN A 226 -4.85 8.65 -12.26
CA ASN A 226 -6.05 8.09 -11.63
C ASN A 226 -7.08 9.20 -11.42
N SER A 227 -8.36 8.90 -11.59
CA SER A 227 -9.44 9.85 -11.30
C SER A 227 -9.82 9.88 -9.82
N LYS A 228 -9.46 8.83 -9.07
CA LYS A 228 -9.79 8.62 -7.65
C LYS A 228 -8.53 8.56 -6.80
N MET A 229 -8.62 9.10 -5.59
CA MET A 229 -7.47 9.32 -4.72
C MET A 229 -7.32 8.24 -3.65
N PHE A 230 -6.08 7.79 -3.47
CA PHE A 230 -5.58 6.99 -2.34
C PHE A 230 -4.04 7.11 -2.31
N GLU A 231 -3.43 7.12 -1.13
CA GLU A 231 -2.01 7.47 -0.95
C GLU A 231 -1.06 6.44 -1.59
N THR A 232 -1.46 5.17 -1.59
CA THR A 232 -0.63 4.06 -2.07
C THR A 232 -0.86 3.72 -3.55
N ALA A 233 -1.35 4.68 -4.34
CA ALA A 233 -1.65 4.53 -5.77
C ALA A 233 -0.51 3.97 -6.62
N ALA A 234 0.75 4.23 -6.26
CA ALA A 234 1.91 3.64 -6.90
C ALA A 234 1.86 2.10 -6.87
N SER A 235 1.59 1.52 -5.69
CA SER A 235 1.52 0.08 -5.48
C SER A 235 0.45 -0.58 -6.36
N PHE A 236 -0.74 0.05 -6.44
CA PHE A 236 -1.81 -0.41 -7.32
C PHE A 236 -1.43 -0.31 -8.81
N ALA A 237 -0.84 0.80 -9.24
CA ALA A 237 -0.47 1.01 -10.63
C ALA A 237 0.53 -0.04 -11.12
N LEU A 238 1.50 -0.41 -10.28
CA LEU A 238 2.45 -1.50 -10.58
C LEU A 238 1.72 -2.84 -10.71
N ASN A 239 0.80 -3.17 -9.79
CA ASN A 239 0.05 -4.43 -9.84
C ASN A 239 -0.88 -4.50 -11.06
N ASP A 240 -1.52 -3.39 -11.43
CA ASP A 240 -2.35 -3.29 -12.63
C ASP A 240 -1.53 -3.53 -13.91
N ALA A 241 -0.32 -2.95 -14.00
CA ALA A 241 0.61 -3.19 -15.10
C ALA A 241 1.09 -4.65 -15.15
N MET A 242 1.47 -5.24 -14.01
CA MET A 242 1.83 -6.67 -13.95
C MET A 242 0.66 -7.58 -14.36
N LYS A 243 -0.58 -7.23 -14.00
CA LYS A 243 -1.78 -7.97 -14.42
C LYS A 243 -2.00 -7.92 -15.93
N LYS A 244 -1.58 -6.84 -16.59
CA LYS A 244 -1.65 -6.66 -18.04
C LYS A 244 -0.39 -7.13 -18.78
N ASN A 245 0.62 -7.62 -18.06
CA ASN A 245 1.95 -7.94 -18.57
C ASN A 245 2.62 -6.75 -19.28
N GLU A 246 2.46 -5.55 -18.73
CA GLU A 246 2.98 -4.30 -19.30
C GLU A 246 4.18 -3.77 -18.51
N ASP A 247 5.15 -3.21 -19.23
CA ASP A 247 6.15 -2.33 -18.64
C ASP A 247 5.50 -1.00 -18.23
N LEU A 248 5.97 -0.40 -17.14
CA LEU A 248 5.41 0.85 -16.63
C LEU A 248 6.48 1.75 -16.03
N MET A 249 6.46 3.02 -16.40
CA MET A 249 7.06 4.09 -15.59
C MET A 249 5.96 4.76 -14.77
N TYR A 250 6.09 4.73 -13.45
CA TYR A 250 5.19 5.44 -12.55
C TYR A 250 5.89 6.65 -11.92
N ILE A 251 5.25 7.81 -12.00
CA ILE A 251 5.77 9.07 -11.47
C ILE A 251 4.86 9.55 -10.34
N ASP A 252 5.42 9.74 -9.16
CA ASP A 252 4.75 10.38 -8.03
C ASP A 252 5.32 11.79 -7.80
N CYS A 253 4.54 12.67 -7.17
CA CYS A 253 4.91 14.06 -6.91
C CYS A 253 4.42 14.53 -5.56
N PHE A 254 5.25 15.29 -4.85
CA PHE A 254 4.87 16.05 -3.68
C PHE A 254 5.71 17.32 -3.61
N GLU A 255 5.08 18.48 -3.40
CA GLU A 255 5.76 19.79 -3.28
C GLU A 255 6.82 20.10 -4.36
N ASN A 256 6.54 19.76 -5.62
CA ASN A 256 7.46 19.90 -6.78
C ASN A 256 8.69 18.97 -6.76
N HIS A 257 8.76 18.04 -5.82
CA HIS A 257 9.66 16.90 -5.88
C HIS A 257 8.95 15.73 -6.54
N TYR A 258 9.69 14.99 -7.36
CA TYR A 258 9.17 13.84 -8.09
C TYR A 258 9.97 12.60 -7.75
N LYS A 259 9.30 11.44 -7.72
CA LYS A 259 9.95 10.14 -7.64
C LYS A 259 9.45 9.23 -8.74
N ILE A 260 10.35 8.39 -9.24
CA ILE A 260 10.09 7.52 -10.39
C ILE A 260 10.28 6.07 -9.98
N LEU A 261 9.32 5.23 -10.36
CA LEU A 261 9.40 3.78 -10.32
C LEU A 261 9.38 3.25 -11.76
N GLN A 262 10.24 2.28 -12.05
CA GLN A 262 10.24 1.58 -13.33
C GLN A 262 9.96 0.10 -13.12
N LEU A 263 8.85 -0.35 -13.67
CA LEU A 263 8.45 -1.75 -13.73
C LEU A 263 8.81 -2.32 -15.10
N LYS A 264 9.39 -3.51 -15.10
CA LYS A 264 9.52 -4.35 -16.28
C LYS A 264 8.79 -5.68 -16.04
N SER A 265 7.83 -6.01 -16.88
CA SER A 265 7.16 -7.32 -16.84
C SER A 265 8.15 -8.42 -17.25
N LEU A 266 8.08 -9.58 -16.58
CA LEU A 266 8.85 -10.78 -16.94
C LEU A 266 7.98 -11.93 -17.43
N ARG A 267 6.67 -11.71 -17.53
CA ARG A 267 5.71 -12.67 -18.08
C ARG A 267 5.52 -12.48 -19.58
#